data_AF-A0A255HPB6-F1
#
_entry.id   AF-A0A255HPB6-F1
#
_cell.length_a   1.000
_cell.length_b   1.000
_cell.length_c   1.000
_cell.angle_alpha   90.00
_cell.angle_beta   90.00
_cell.angle_gamma   90.00
#
_symmetry.space_group_name_H-M   'P 1'
#
loop_
_entity.id
_entity.type
_entity.pdbx_description
1 polymer ?
#
loop_
_entity_poly.entity_id
_entity_poly.type
_entity_poly.pdbx_seq_one_letter_code
_entity_poly.pdbx_strand_id
1 'polypeptide(L)'
;MLSLQSHQRTAPKRKAGLKSKERAVTAAEKLLWSRLAALGCVACKKDGNFNTHVSIHHVDGRTKPGCHQLVLPLCAGHHQDGTGEDKTLIAVHPWKARFETRYGTQAELMDECAQLLFEQRDAAAAPVTTPPTLEHP
;
A
#
# COMPACT_ATOMS: atom_id res chain seq x y z
N MET A 1 -40.00 -0.73 48.12
CA MET A 1 -39.11 -1.61 47.35
C MET A 1 -39.48 -1.49 45.87
N LEU A 2 -38.81 -0.61 45.11
CA LEU A 2 -39.13 -0.40 43.69
C LEU A 2 -38.37 -1.43 42.85
N SER A 3 -39.13 -2.33 42.22
CA SER A 3 -38.62 -3.37 41.31
C SER A 3 -38.27 -2.75 39.95
N LEU A 4 -36.98 -2.68 39.64
CA LEU A 4 -36.47 -2.29 38.32
C LEU A 4 -36.59 -3.50 37.37
N GLN A 5 -37.59 -3.50 36.48
CA GLN A 5 -37.62 -4.46 35.37
C GLN A 5 -36.52 -4.13 34.35
N SER A 6 -35.53 -5.03 34.29
CA SER A 6 -34.47 -5.04 33.29
C SER A 6 -35.07 -5.38 31.91
N HIS A 7 -35.15 -4.39 31.03
CA HIS A 7 -35.54 -4.59 29.64
C HIS A 7 -34.32 -5.08 28.85
N GLN A 8 -34.26 -6.39 28.60
CA GLN A 8 -33.24 -6.98 27.73
C GLN A 8 -33.49 -6.53 26.27
N ARG A 9 -32.60 -5.70 25.72
CA ARG A 9 -32.65 -5.27 24.32
C ARG A 9 -32.10 -6.40 23.44
N THR A 10 -32.90 -6.91 22.50
CA THR A 10 -32.43 -7.87 21.50
C THR A 10 -31.70 -7.14 20.37
N ALA A 11 -30.54 -7.67 19.98
CA ALA A 11 -29.73 -7.11 18.90
C ALA A 11 -30.38 -7.37 17.53
N PRO A 12 -30.41 -6.38 16.61
CA PRO A 12 -31.01 -6.54 15.29
C PRO A 12 -30.20 -7.53 14.43
N LYS A 13 -30.91 -8.46 13.76
CA LYS A 13 -30.30 -9.36 12.77
C LYS A 13 -29.76 -8.54 11.59
N ARG A 14 -28.47 -8.71 11.27
CA ARG A 14 -27.83 -8.10 10.09
C ARG A 14 -28.48 -8.66 8.82
N LYS A 15 -28.99 -7.78 7.95
CA LYS A 15 -29.44 -8.17 6.60
C LYS A 15 -28.23 -8.61 5.78
N ALA A 16 -28.39 -9.65 4.95
CA ALA A 16 -27.36 -10.09 4.02
C ALA A 16 -26.99 -8.92 3.08
N GLY A 17 -25.75 -8.45 3.17
CA GLY A 17 -25.25 -7.31 2.40
C GLY A 17 -25.10 -7.63 0.91
N LEU A 18 -25.10 -6.57 0.09
CA LEU A 18 -24.84 -6.63 -1.34
C LEU A 18 -23.46 -7.27 -1.59
N LYS A 19 -23.41 -8.36 -2.36
CA LYS A 19 -22.16 -9.05 -2.69
C LYS A 19 -21.31 -8.16 -3.62
N SER A 20 -20.07 -7.84 -3.22
CA SER A 20 -19.12 -7.11 -4.05
C SER A 20 -18.77 -7.92 -5.30
N LYS A 21 -18.66 -7.26 -6.45
CA LYS A 21 -18.17 -7.87 -7.69
C LYS A 21 -16.64 -8.00 -7.73
N GLU A 22 -15.95 -7.34 -6.80
CA GLU A 22 -14.49 -7.42 -6.65
C GLU A 22 -14.06 -8.72 -5.97
N ARG A 23 -12.87 -9.20 -6.31
CA ARG A 23 -12.27 -10.34 -5.64
C ARG A 23 -11.93 -9.96 -4.19
N ALA A 24 -12.11 -10.90 -3.27
CA ALA A 24 -11.67 -10.71 -1.90
C ALA A 24 -10.13 -10.70 -1.81
N VAL A 25 -9.60 -9.75 -1.05
CA VAL A 25 -8.18 -9.65 -0.75
C VAL A 25 -7.79 -10.68 0.29
N THR A 26 -6.80 -11.51 -0.03
CA THR A 26 -6.24 -12.53 0.88
C THR A 26 -5.34 -11.89 1.95
N ALA A 27 -5.02 -12.66 2.99
CA ALA A 27 -4.08 -12.20 4.03
C ALA A 27 -2.67 -11.94 3.48
N ALA A 28 -2.19 -12.78 2.56
CA ALA A 28 -0.88 -12.61 1.93
C ALA A 28 -0.80 -11.33 1.08
N GLU A 29 -1.87 -11.01 0.34
CA GLU A 29 -1.96 -9.77 -0.46
C GLU A 29 -2.00 -8.53 0.44
N LYS A 30 -2.71 -8.58 1.58
CA LYS A 30 -2.67 -7.49 2.56
C LYS A 30 -1.28 -7.28 3.13
N LEU A 31 -0.55 -8.36 3.44
CA LEU A 31 0.82 -8.26 3.93
C LEU A 31 1.75 -7.64 2.87
N LEU A 32 1.60 -8.04 1.60
CA LEU A 32 2.31 -7.42 0.49
C LEU A 32 2.01 -5.91 0.43
N TRP A 33 0.75 -5.50 0.54
CA TRP A 33 0.37 -4.08 0.53
C TRP A 33 0.97 -3.29 1.69
N SER A 34 1.02 -3.86 2.89
CA SER A 34 1.68 -3.21 4.03
C SER A 34 3.17 -3.00 3.78
N ARG A 35 3.85 -3.99 3.17
CA ARG A 35 5.26 -3.87 2.81
C ARG A 35 5.49 -2.83 1.70
N LEU A 36 4.66 -2.83 0.66
CA LEU A 36 4.71 -1.81 -0.40
C LEU A 36 4.45 -0.40 0.17
N ALA A 37 3.51 -0.26 1.10
CA ALA A 37 3.26 1.04 1.75
C ALA A 37 4.47 1.54 2.54
N ALA A 38 5.22 0.64 3.18
CA ALA A 38 6.46 0.98 3.89
C ALA A 38 7.60 1.39 2.94
N LEU A 39 7.61 0.92 1.69
CA LEU A 39 8.52 1.46 0.67
C LEU A 39 8.22 2.92 0.34
N GLY A 40 6.98 3.37 0.53
CA GLY A 40 6.52 4.69 0.15
C GLY A 40 6.24 4.84 -1.35
N CYS A 41 5.89 6.05 -1.76
CA CYS A 41 5.46 6.34 -3.12
C CYS A 41 6.61 6.10 -4.10
N VAL A 42 6.41 5.14 -5.02
CA VAL A 42 7.45 4.77 -5.98
C VAL A 42 7.79 5.93 -6.93
N ALA A 43 6.80 6.75 -7.30
CA ALA A 43 7.03 7.94 -8.12
C ALA A 43 7.75 9.06 -7.35
N CYS A 44 7.43 9.27 -6.06
CA CYS A 44 8.20 10.21 -5.22
C CYS A 44 9.68 9.82 -5.17
N LYS A 45 10.00 8.52 -5.07
CA LYS A 45 11.39 8.04 -5.08
C LYS A 45 12.13 8.42 -6.38
N LYS A 46 11.45 8.37 -7.53
CA LYS A 46 12.00 8.83 -8.82
C LYS A 46 12.28 10.33 -8.87
N ASP A 47 11.60 11.11 -8.04
CA ASP A 47 11.85 12.54 -7.83
C ASP A 47 12.85 12.81 -6.68
N GLY A 48 13.47 11.77 -6.11
CA GLY A 48 14.39 11.90 -4.98
C GLY A 48 13.72 12.14 -3.62
N ASN A 49 12.40 11.97 -3.54
CA ASN A 49 11.60 12.19 -2.34
C ASN A 49 11.18 10.88 -1.67
N PHE A 50 10.95 10.92 -0.36
CA PHE A 50 10.40 9.79 0.39
C PHE A 50 9.07 10.17 1.04
N ASN A 51 8.02 9.43 0.71
CA ASN A 51 6.66 9.66 1.22
C ASN A 51 5.94 8.33 1.47
N THR A 52 5.64 8.02 2.73
CA THR A 52 4.95 6.78 3.13
C THR A 52 3.42 6.92 3.19
N HIS A 53 2.88 8.13 3.01
CA HIS A 53 1.44 8.38 2.94
C HIS A 53 0.90 8.00 1.56
N VAL A 54 0.72 6.70 1.37
CA VAL A 54 0.32 6.10 0.09
C VAL A 54 -1.00 5.35 0.17
N SER A 55 -1.58 5.15 -1.01
CA SER A 55 -2.69 4.24 -1.24
C SER A 55 -2.30 3.24 -2.32
N ILE A 56 -2.94 2.07 -2.30
CA ILE A 56 -2.66 1.00 -3.26
C ILE A 56 -3.41 1.28 -4.55
N HIS A 57 -2.63 1.50 -5.60
CA HIS A 57 -3.10 1.63 -6.98
C HIS A 57 -3.12 0.25 -7.65
N HIS A 58 -4.24 -0.14 -8.26
CA HIS A 58 -4.34 -1.39 -9.03
C HIS A 58 -4.07 -1.15 -10.51
N VAL A 59 -3.13 -1.92 -11.08
CA VAL A 59 -2.69 -1.77 -12.47
C VAL A 59 -3.66 -2.44 -13.47
N ASP A 60 -4.26 -3.58 -13.09
CA ASP A 60 -5.16 -4.36 -13.95
C ASP A 60 -6.46 -4.77 -13.22
N GLY A 61 -7.17 -3.76 -12.71
CA GLY A 61 -8.49 -3.94 -12.09
C GLY A 61 -8.47 -4.74 -10.78
N ARG A 62 -9.66 -5.21 -10.36
CA ARG A 62 -9.89 -5.78 -9.01
C ARG A 62 -10.60 -7.14 -9.01
N THR A 63 -10.74 -7.79 -10.18
CA THR A 63 -11.56 -9.02 -10.32
C THR A 63 -10.75 -10.25 -10.76
N LYS A 64 -9.73 -10.06 -11.61
CA LYS A 64 -8.91 -11.17 -12.13
C LYS A 64 -8.10 -11.88 -11.03
N PRO A 65 -7.75 -13.17 -11.19
CA PRO A 65 -6.74 -13.82 -10.35
C PRO A 65 -5.44 -13.01 -10.34
N GLY A 66 -4.79 -12.87 -9.18
CA GLY A 66 -3.53 -12.13 -9.03
C GLY A 66 -3.65 -10.60 -9.08
N CYS A 67 -4.82 -10.02 -9.32
CA CYS A 67 -4.98 -8.57 -9.48
C CYS A 67 -4.50 -7.72 -8.29
N HIS A 68 -4.54 -8.25 -7.07
CA HIS A 68 -4.09 -7.56 -5.87
C HIS A 68 -2.57 -7.65 -5.67
N GLN A 69 -1.85 -8.42 -6.49
CA GLN A 69 -0.39 -8.42 -6.54
C GLN A 69 0.12 -7.43 -7.60
N LEU A 70 -0.71 -7.08 -8.58
CA LEU A 70 -0.42 -6.13 -9.64
C LEU A 70 -0.79 -4.70 -9.20
N VAL A 71 0.02 -4.16 -8.28
CA VAL A 71 -0.28 -2.90 -7.61
C VAL A 71 0.96 -2.03 -7.38
N LEU A 72 0.75 -0.72 -7.21
CA LEU A 72 1.79 0.24 -6.86
C LEU A 72 1.43 1.02 -5.59
N PRO A 73 2.40 1.32 -4.71
CA PRO A 73 2.23 2.31 -3.64
C PRO A 73 2.38 3.72 -4.23
N LEU A 74 1.29 4.50 -4.26
CA LEU A 74 1.31 5.88 -4.76
C LEU A 74 0.75 6.87 -3.72
N CYS A 75 1.41 8.01 -3.56
CA CYS A 75 0.88 9.12 -2.77
C CYS A 75 -0.35 9.74 -3.46
N ALA A 76 -1.11 10.57 -2.77
CA ALA A 76 -2.32 11.18 -3.32
C ALA A 76 -2.06 11.87 -4.67
N GLY A 77 -1.09 12.79 -4.75
CA GLY A 77 -0.79 13.55 -5.98
C GLY A 77 -0.23 12.72 -7.14
N HIS A 78 0.44 11.60 -6.87
CA HIS A 78 0.86 10.66 -7.93
C HIS A 78 -0.23 9.63 -8.28
N HIS A 79 -1.24 9.44 -7.41
CA HIS A 79 -2.34 8.50 -7.67
C HIS A 79 -3.49 9.16 -8.44
N GLN A 80 -3.98 10.31 -7.97
CA GLN A 80 -5.16 10.98 -8.51
C GLN A 80 -4.89 12.47 -8.70
N ASP A 81 -5.14 12.96 -9.90
CA ASP A 81 -4.92 14.35 -10.27
C ASP A 81 -5.71 15.31 -9.36
N GLY A 82 -5.08 16.44 -9.01
CA GLY A 82 -5.66 17.45 -8.12
C GLY A 82 -5.73 17.06 -6.64
N THR A 83 -5.19 15.91 -6.21
CA THR A 83 -5.16 15.50 -4.79
C THR A 83 -3.75 15.65 -4.18
N GLY A 84 -3.62 15.51 -2.86
CA GLY A 84 -2.35 15.76 -2.15
C GLY A 84 -2.02 17.25 -1.95
N GLU A 85 -0.92 17.55 -1.26
CA GLU A 85 -0.50 18.93 -1.01
C GLU A 85 0.07 19.58 -2.28
N ASP A 86 1.01 18.89 -2.94
CA ASP A 86 1.61 19.34 -4.18
C ASP A 86 0.71 18.98 -5.38
N LYS A 87 0.11 20.01 -5.98
CA LYS A 87 -0.78 19.89 -7.15
C LYS A 87 -0.03 19.84 -8.48
N THR A 88 1.29 19.94 -8.47
CA THR A 88 2.12 19.91 -9.68
C THR A 88 2.57 18.49 -10.05
N LEU A 89 2.37 17.54 -9.14
CA LEU A 89 2.69 16.13 -9.35
C LEU A 89 1.88 15.55 -10.51
N ILE A 90 2.56 14.73 -11.32
CA ILE A 90 1.93 14.03 -12.44
C ILE A 90 1.24 12.78 -11.88
N ALA A 91 -0.09 12.77 -11.82
CA ALA A 91 -0.86 11.61 -11.38
C ALA A 91 -0.97 10.52 -12.46
N VAL A 92 -1.06 9.25 -12.06
CA VAL A 92 -1.39 8.15 -12.98
C VAL A 92 -2.83 8.24 -13.49
N HIS A 93 -3.75 8.75 -12.67
CA HIS A 93 -5.14 8.98 -13.07
C HIS A 93 -5.43 10.48 -13.21
N PRO A 94 -5.91 10.96 -14.38
CA PRO A 94 -6.14 10.21 -15.62
C PRO A 94 -4.90 10.10 -16.53
N TRP A 95 -3.75 10.66 -16.13
CA TRP A 95 -2.62 10.93 -17.02
C TRP A 95 -1.60 9.79 -17.15
N LYS A 96 -2.07 8.53 -17.25
CA LYS A 96 -1.22 7.33 -17.27
C LYS A 96 -0.03 7.45 -18.23
N ALA A 97 -0.24 7.83 -19.48
CA ALA A 97 0.84 7.93 -20.46
C ALA A 97 1.92 8.95 -20.06
N ARG A 98 1.52 10.10 -19.50
CA ARG A 98 2.45 11.13 -19.02
C ARG A 98 3.20 10.65 -17.77
N PHE A 99 2.48 9.99 -16.85
CA PHE A 99 3.06 9.37 -15.67
C PHE A 99 4.14 8.35 -16.07
N GLU A 100 3.81 7.42 -16.96
CA GLU A 100 4.73 6.35 -17.37
C GLU A 100 5.93 6.91 -18.16
N THR A 101 5.74 7.98 -18.93
CA THR A 101 6.85 8.67 -19.61
C THR A 101 7.84 9.28 -18.63
N ARG A 102 7.38 9.79 -17.48
CA ARG A 102 8.24 10.48 -16.50
C ARG A 102 8.91 9.52 -15.52
N TYR A 103 8.19 8.48 -15.08
CA TYR A 103 8.63 7.63 -13.96
C TYR A 103 9.00 6.21 -14.39
N GLY A 104 8.66 5.78 -15.61
CA GLY A 104 8.69 4.38 -16.02
C GLY A 104 7.29 3.78 -16.07
N THR A 105 7.11 2.74 -16.88
CA THR A 105 5.84 2.01 -17.01
C THR A 105 5.42 1.43 -15.66
N GLN A 106 4.11 1.22 -15.46
CA GLN A 106 3.64 0.59 -14.23
C GLN A 106 4.25 -0.80 -14.00
N ALA A 107 4.60 -1.54 -15.06
CA ALA A 107 5.30 -2.82 -14.97
C ALA A 107 6.72 -2.66 -14.42
N GLU A 108 7.50 -1.74 -14.98
CA GLU A 108 8.86 -1.44 -14.50
C GLU A 108 8.83 -0.98 -13.03
N LEU A 109 7.87 -0.13 -12.67
CA LEU A 109 7.70 0.32 -11.29
C LEU A 109 7.31 -0.81 -10.33
N MET A 110 6.52 -1.79 -10.79
CA MET A 110 6.21 -2.98 -9.98
C MET A 110 7.46 -3.84 -9.78
N ASP A 111 8.27 -4.03 -10.83
CA ASP A 111 9.53 -4.78 -10.75
C ASP A 111 10.52 -4.09 -9.80
N GLU A 112 10.63 -2.77 -9.84
CA GLU A 112 11.43 -2.00 -8.90
C GLU A 112 10.94 -2.15 -7.46
N CYS A 113 9.63 -2.07 -7.22
CA CYS A 113 9.07 -2.35 -5.89
C CYS A 113 9.40 -3.78 -5.43
N ALA A 114 9.32 -4.77 -6.32
CA ALA A 114 9.64 -6.16 -5.99
C ALA A 114 11.12 -6.33 -5.62
N GLN A 115 12.04 -5.69 -6.35
CA GLN A 115 13.47 -5.68 -6.06
C GLN A 115 13.75 -5.05 -4.69
N LEU A 116 13.17 -3.89 -4.40
CA LEU A 116 13.33 -3.23 -3.10
C LEU A 116 12.83 -4.08 -1.93
N LEU A 117 11.71 -4.79 -2.10
CA LEU A 117 11.21 -5.71 -1.07
C LEU A 117 12.13 -6.92 -0.88
N PHE A 118 12.76 -7.41 -1.95
CA PHE A 118 13.74 -8.48 -1.88
C PHE A 118 14.99 -8.03 -1.11
N GLU A 119 15.55 -6.87 -1.45
CA GLU A 119 16.71 -6.30 -0.77
C GLU A 119 16.45 -6.04 0.72
N GLN A 120 15.27 -5.53 1.10
CA GLN A 120 14.90 -5.33 2.50
C GLN A 120 14.81 -6.66 3.29
N ARG A 121 14.37 -7.73 2.64
CA ARG A 121 14.34 -9.07 3.25
C ARG A 121 15.76 -9.57 3.51
N ASP A 122 16.65 -9.41 2.54
CA ASP A 122 18.03 -9.86 2.65
C ASP A 122 18.81 -9.04 3.69
N ALA A 123 18.60 -7.72 3.73
CA ALA A 123 19.17 -6.85 4.76
C ALA A 123 18.67 -7.24 6.16
N ALA A 124 17.40 -7.62 6.31
CA ALA A 124 16.84 -8.10 7.58
C ALA A 124 17.33 -9.51 7.95
N ALA A 125 17.82 -10.30 6.98
CA ALA A 125 18.38 -11.64 7.19
C ALA A 125 19.89 -11.63 7.45
N ALA A 126 20.59 -10.53 7.16
CA ALA A 126 22.01 -10.38 7.45
C ALA A 126 22.23 -10.36 8.99
N PRO A 127 23.21 -11.12 9.53
CA PRO A 127 23.48 -11.12 10.96
C PRO A 127 23.92 -9.73 11.41
N VAL A 128 23.27 -9.20 12.44
CA VAL A 128 23.70 -7.97 13.12
C VAL A 128 25.13 -8.20 13.64
N THR A 129 26.12 -7.62 12.97
CA THR A 129 27.48 -7.58 13.50
C THR A 129 27.47 -6.59 14.65
N THR A 130 27.35 -7.10 15.88
CA THR A 130 27.58 -6.30 17.08
C THR A 130 29.03 -5.79 17.01
N PRO A 131 29.29 -4.48 16.99
CA PRO A 131 30.66 -3.99 17.03
C PRO A 131 31.30 -4.47 18.34
N PRO A 132 32.59 -4.86 18.34
CA PRO A 132 33.27 -5.22 19.57
C PRO A 132 33.26 -4.01 20.50
N THR A 133 32.72 -4.19 21.70
CA THR A 133 32.85 -3.22 22.79
C THR A 133 34.34 -2.99 23.00
N LEU A 134 34.83 -1.81 22.64
CA LEU A 134 36.16 -1.37 23.03
C LEU A 134 36.13 -1.15 24.54
N GLU A 135 36.47 -2.18 25.30
CA GLU A 135 36.87 -2.02 26.69
C GLU A 135 38.16 -1.18 26.70
N HIS A 136 38.06 0.04 27.22
CA HIS A 136 39.21 0.90 27.48
C HIS A 136 39.72 0.61 28.90
N PRO A 137 41.06 0.60 29.11
CA PRO A 137 41.69 0.31 30.39
C PRO A 137 41.45 1.38 31.45
#